data_AF-A0A314Z795-F1
#
_entry.id   AF-A0A314Z795-F1
#
_cell.length_a   1.000
_cell.length_b   1.000
_cell.length_c   1.000
_cell.angle_alpha   90.00
_cell.angle_beta   90.00
_cell.angle_gamma   90.00
#
_symmetry.space_group_name_H-M   'P 1'
#
loop_
_entity.id
_entity.type
_entity.pdbx_description
1 polymer ?
#
loop_
_entity_poly.entity_id
_entity_poly.type
_entity_poly.pdbx_seq_one_letter_code
_entity_poly.pdbx_strand_id
1 'polypeptide(L)'
;MLLHKAHQFRRAYSTASSLSWRTNIKQAQLASQISYALLQRRNWVPLLRNLSLFPKLTPALFLQILHKTQNNPQVSLEFFNWAKVNLRFEPDLKSNCQIIRVSLGSGLVRPVKPILDSLIQTHPVSELVQCITLACKGTDSQSTTLSFVLGCYSRKGLFREGLEVFGKMNVLGCVPSVVACNALLNAIQRENEIRLAWCFYGLMIRNGVLPDRFTWSLVAQILCKMGNLKEFLDFWI
;
A
#
# COMPACT_ATOMS: atom_id res chain seq x y z
N MET A 1 -33.74 -5.73 44.47
CA MET A 1 -32.49 -5.00 44.16
C MET A 1 -31.87 -5.32 42.79
N LEU A 2 -32.63 -5.90 41.82
CA LEU A 2 -32.12 -6.27 40.48
C LEU A 2 -32.76 -5.50 39.30
N LEU A 3 -33.89 -4.81 39.50
CA LEU A 3 -34.56 -4.03 38.45
C LEU A 3 -33.98 -2.61 38.25
N HIS A 4 -33.27 -2.07 39.25
CA HIS A 4 -32.70 -0.72 39.18
C HIS A 4 -31.36 -0.65 38.42
N LYS A 5 -30.64 -1.77 38.28
CA LYS A 5 -29.37 -1.85 37.52
C LYS A 5 -29.57 -1.98 36.01
N ALA A 6 -30.68 -2.56 35.55
CA ALA A 6 -30.96 -2.73 34.12
C ALA A 6 -31.30 -1.40 33.40
N HIS A 7 -31.95 -0.46 34.09
CA HIS A 7 -32.30 0.85 33.52
C HIS A 7 -31.11 1.81 33.40
N GLN A 8 -30.10 1.72 34.28
CA GLN A 8 -28.87 2.51 34.15
C GLN A 8 -27.96 1.99 33.03
N PHE A 9 -27.89 0.67 32.82
CA PHE A 9 -27.14 0.08 31.71
C PHE A 9 -27.76 0.42 30.34
N ARG A 10 -29.10 0.34 30.17
CA ARG A 10 -29.74 0.70 28.89
C ARG A 10 -29.56 2.18 28.50
N ARG A 11 -29.55 3.11 29.47
CA ARG A 11 -29.35 4.55 29.18
C ARG A 11 -27.92 4.88 28.77
N ALA A 12 -26.91 4.23 29.34
CA ALA A 12 -25.50 4.47 28.98
C ALA A 12 -25.16 3.99 27.54
N TYR A 13 -25.73 2.85 27.11
CA TYR A 13 -25.55 2.35 25.74
C TYR A 13 -26.31 3.18 24.69
N SER A 14 -27.46 3.79 25.03
CA SER A 14 -28.19 4.65 24.10
C SER A 14 -27.60 6.05 23.95
N THR A 15 -26.98 6.60 25.01
CA THR A 15 -26.40 7.96 24.96
C THR A 15 -25.02 7.98 24.31
N ALA A 16 -24.19 6.95 24.53
CA ALA A 16 -22.88 6.82 23.88
C ALA A 16 -22.97 6.64 22.36
N SER A 17 -23.95 5.85 21.88
CA SER A 17 -24.25 5.74 20.44
C SER A 17 -24.86 7.03 19.88
N SER A 18 -25.62 7.78 20.70
CA SER A 18 -26.21 9.06 20.30
C SER A 18 -25.19 10.20 20.11
N LEU A 19 -24.13 10.22 20.92
CA LEU A 19 -23.07 11.21 20.80
C LEU A 19 -22.14 10.89 19.62
N SER A 20 -21.85 9.61 19.39
CA SER A 20 -20.95 9.17 18.33
C SER A 20 -21.50 9.45 16.92
N TRP A 21 -22.81 9.31 16.70
CA TRP A 21 -23.38 9.66 15.39
C TRP A 21 -23.34 11.18 15.12
N ARG A 22 -23.55 12.02 16.13
CA ARG A 22 -23.48 13.49 15.98
C ARG A 22 -22.08 13.97 15.66
N THR A 23 -21.06 13.40 16.30
CA THR A 23 -19.65 13.70 15.99
C THR A 23 -19.29 13.23 14.58
N ASN A 24 -19.76 12.05 14.18
CA ASN A 24 -19.54 11.52 12.83
C ASN A 24 -20.17 12.40 11.74
N ILE A 25 -21.38 12.93 11.96
CA ILE A 25 -22.02 13.85 11.01
C ILE A 25 -21.24 15.17 10.90
N LYS A 26 -20.85 15.78 12.02
CA LYS A 26 -20.05 17.01 12.00
C LYS A 26 -18.72 16.80 11.27
N GLN A 27 -18.07 15.66 11.49
CA GLN A 27 -16.84 15.28 10.81
C GLN A 27 -17.04 15.07 9.31
N ALA A 28 -18.11 14.39 8.90
CA ALA A 28 -18.43 14.16 7.49
C ALA A 28 -18.80 15.46 6.75
N GLN A 29 -19.46 16.39 7.44
CA GLN A 29 -19.79 17.71 6.90
C GLN A 29 -18.52 18.55 6.71
N LEU A 30 -17.63 18.56 7.71
CA LEU A 30 -16.33 19.21 7.61
C LEU A 30 -15.47 18.60 6.49
N ALA A 31 -15.45 17.27 6.38
CA ALA A 31 -14.77 16.57 5.29
C ALA A 31 -15.29 17.02 3.92
N SER A 32 -16.61 17.16 3.78
CA SER A 32 -17.24 17.62 2.54
C SER A 32 -16.89 19.08 2.21
N GLN A 33 -16.91 19.98 3.20
CA GLN A 33 -16.53 21.38 3.02
C GLN A 33 -15.06 21.51 2.58
N ILE A 34 -14.14 20.81 3.25
CA ILE A 34 -12.72 20.82 2.91
C ILE A 34 -12.53 20.24 1.50
N SER A 35 -13.14 19.07 1.22
CA SER A 35 -13.01 18.43 -0.09
C SER A 35 -13.54 19.29 -1.22
N TYR A 36 -14.67 19.97 -1.01
CA TYR A 36 -15.20 20.93 -1.99
C TYR A 36 -14.24 22.09 -2.24
N ALA A 37 -13.66 22.67 -1.18
CA ALA A 37 -12.66 23.73 -1.32
C ALA A 37 -11.41 23.28 -2.08
N LEU A 38 -10.95 22.05 -1.85
CA LEU A 38 -9.81 21.44 -2.55
C LEU A 38 -10.10 21.23 -4.04
N LEU A 39 -11.31 20.78 -4.39
CA LEU A 39 -11.67 20.42 -5.77
C LEU A 39 -12.00 21.64 -6.65
N GLN A 40 -12.52 22.71 -6.07
CA GLN A 40 -13.04 23.86 -6.83
C GLN A 40 -11.98 24.93 -7.16
N ARG A 41 -10.84 24.95 -6.47
CA ARG A 41 -9.92 26.09 -6.51
C ARG A 41 -8.49 25.68 -6.83
N ARG A 42 -7.88 26.39 -7.78
CA ARG A 42 -6.45 26.24 -8.14
C ARG A 42 -5.49 26.56 -6.98
N ASN A 43 -5.90 27.41 -6.02
CA ASN A 43 -5.08 27.78 -4.86
C ASN A 43 -5.89 27.70 -3.56
N TRP A 44 -5.99 26.51 -2.99
CA TRP A 44 -6.79 26.23 -1.78
C TRP A 44 -6.04 26.48 -0.47
N VAL A 45 -4.71 26.68 -0.50
CA VAL A 45 -3.87 26.84 0.70
C VAL A 45 -4.33 27.98 1.63
N PRO A 46 -4.67 29.19 1.13
CA PRO A 46 -5.13 30.29 1.99
C PRO A 46 -6.44 29.96 2.72
N LEU A 47 -7.33 29.18 2.09
CA LEU A 47 -8.61 28.80 2.67
C LEU A 47 -8.42 27.78 3.81
N LEU A 48 -7.50 26.84 3.64
CA LEU A 48 -7.21 25.86 4.68
C LEU A 48 -6.58 26.51 5.92
N ARG A 49 -5.80 27.59 5.74
CA ARG A 49 -5.28 28.40 6.86
C ARG A 49 -6.42 29.04 7.67
N ASN A 50 -7.43 29.58 6.99
CA ASN A 50 -8.59 30.20 7.63
C ASN A 50 -9.46 29.19 8.39
N LEU A 51 -9.41 27.91 8.04
CA LEU A 51 -10.23 26.85 8.66
C LEU A 51 -9.67 26.33 10.00
N SER A 52 -8.50 26.77 10.47
CA SER A 52 -7.89 26.31 11.73
C SER A 52 -7.83 24.77 11.84
N LEU A 53 -7.30 24.11 10.81
CA LEU A 53 -7.32 22.64 10.70
C LEU A 53 -6.56 21.93 11.82
N PHE A 54 -5.57 22.58 12.44
CA PHE A 54 -4.93 22.08 13.66
C PHE A 54 -5.61 22.70 14.89
N PRO A 55 -6.02 21.92 15.91
CA PRO A 55 -5.82 20.47 16.12
C PRO A 55 -6.95 19.57 15.59
N LYS A 56 -7.87 20.09 14.77
CA LYS A 56 -9.12 19.41 14.34
C LYS A 56 -8.90 18.26 13.36
N LEU A 57 -7.76 18.18 12.68
CA LEU A 57 -7.47 17.18 11.67
C LEU A 57 -7.13 15.83 12.30
N THR A 58 -8.16 15.00 12.49
CA THR A 58 -8.00 13.61 12.94
C THR A 58 -7.65 12.67 11.77
N PRO A 59 -6.99 11.52 12.01
CA PRO A 59 -6.73 10.51 10.96
C PRO A 59 -7.99 10.08 10.21
N ALA A 60 -9.11 9.91 10.92
CA ALA A 60 -10.38 9.58 10.31
C ALA A 60 -10.92 10.71 9.38
N LEU A 61 -10.77 11.98 9.77
CA LEU A 61 -11.19 13.12 8.94
C LEU A 61 -10.30 13.22 7.70
N PHE A 62 -8.98 13.08 7.89
CA PHE A 62 -8.00 13.10 6.81
C PHE A 62 -8.30 12.00 5.77
N LEU A 63 -8.54 10.77 6.23
CA LEU A 63 -8.90 9.65 5.35
C LEU A 63 -10.23 9.91 4.60
N GLN A 64 -11.24 10.50 5.25
CA GLN A 64 -12.49 10.88 4.58
C GLN A 64 -12.27 11.92 3.47
N ILE A 65 -11.39 12.90 3.69
CA ILE A 65 -11.01 13.89 2.67
C ILE A 65 -10.30 13.20 1.50
N LEU A 66 -9.38 12.27 1.76
CA LEU A 66 -8.72 11.50 0.71
C LEU A 66 -9.70 10.65 -0.11
N HIS A 67 -10.71 10.04 0.53
CA HIS A 67 -11.77 9.33 -0.20
C HIS A 67 -12.61 10.26 -1.08
N LYS A 68 -12.96 11.46 -0.59
CA LYS A 68 -13.76 12.43 -1.36
C LYS A 68 -12.98 13.08 -2.51
N THR A 69 -11.66 13.15 -2.41
CA THR A 69 -10.78 13.73 -3.43
C THR A 69 -10.21 12.69 -4.39
N GLN A 70 -10.46 11.39 -4.18
CA GLN A 70 -9.80 10.28 -4.89
C GLN A 70 -9.90 10.31 -6.43
N ASN A 71 -10.94 10.96 -6.97
CA ASN A 71 -11.11 11.13 -8.42
C ASN A 71 -10.19 12.23 -9.01
N ASN A 72 -9.48 12.96 -8.17
CA ASN A 72 -8.50 14.00 -8.53
C ASN A 72 -7.15 13.68 -7.83
N PRO A 73 -6.37 12.73 -8.37
CA PRO A 73 -5.19 12.16 -7.72
C PRO A 73 -4.13 13.21 -7.34
N GLN A 74 -3.94 14.20 -8.20
CA GLN A 74 -3.02 15.31 -7.98
C GLN A 74 -3.46 16.14 -6.75
N VAL A 75 -4.75 16.47 -6.65
CA VAL A 75 -5.30 17.23 -5.50
C VAL A 75 -5.18 16.42 -4.21
N SER A 76 -5.50 15.12 -4.24
CA SER A 76 -5.32 14.23 -3.07
C SER A 76 -3.86 14.21 -2.60
N LEU A 77 -2.91 14.13 -3.54
CA LEU A 77 -1.47 14.06 -3.24
C LEU A 77 -0.93 15.40 -2.72
N GLU A 78 -1.35 16.52 -3.31
CA GLU A 78 -0.97 17.85 -2.85
C GLU A 78 -1.51 18.13 -1.44
N PHE A 79 -2.77 17.80 -1.18
CA PHE A 79 -3.33 17.90 0.17
C PHE A 79 -2.58 17.01 1.17
N PHE A 80 -2.27 15.77 0.78
CA PHE A 80 -1.53 14.83 1.61
C PHE A 80 -0.16 15.38 2.00
N ASN A 81 0.61 15.87 1.03
CA ASN A 81 1.93 16.45 1.27
C ASN A 81 1.84 17.77 2.05
N TRP A 82 0.85 18.61 1.74
CA TRP A 82 0.64 19.87 2.43
C TRP A 82 0.35 19.65 3.91
N ALA A 83 -0.48 18.67 4.27
CA ALA A 83 -0.76 18.34 5.67
C ALA A 83 0.50 17.87 6.41
N LYS A 84 1.31 17.00 5.78
CA LYS A 84 2.58 16.55 6.35
C LYS A 84 3.55 17.71 6.62
N VAL A 85 3.71 18.60 5.64
CA VAL A 85 4.70 19.69 5.71
C VAL A 85 4.25 20.85 6.59
N ASN A 86 2.99 21.30 6.44
CA ASN A 86 2.50 22.53 7.06
C ASN A 86 1.83 22.31 8.41
N LEU A 87 1.24 21.14 8.64
CA LEU A 87 0.58 20.80 9.90
C LEU A 87 1.40 19.84 10.76
N ARG A 88 2.54 19.34 10.25
CA ARG A 88 3.31 18.23 10.85
C ARG A 88 2.42 17.03 11.16
N PHE A 89 1.38 16.86 10.36
CA PHE A 89 0.42 15.78 10.54
C PHE A 89 1.06 14.48 10.05
N GLU A 90 1.03 13.44 10.87
CA GLU A 90 1.51 12.11 10.53
C GLU A 90 0.34 11.24 10.05
N PRO A 91 0.22 10.95 8.74
CA PRO A 91 -0.87 10.12 8.25
C PRO A 91 -0.72 8.69 8.75
N ASP A 92 -1.82 8.09 9.18
CA ASP A 92 -1.86 6.69 9.59
C ASP A 92 -1.66 5.74 8.39
N LEU A 93 -1.42 4.46 8.68
CA LEU A 93 -1.20 3.44 7.64
C LEU A 93 -2.33 3.43 6.60
N LYS A 94 -3.59 3.55 7.04
CA LYS A 94 -4.76 3.58 6.14
C LYS A 94 -4.73 4.76 5.17
N SER A 95 -4.40 5.95 5.66
CA SER A 95 -4.28 7.15 4.82
C SER A 95 -3.12 7.06 3.83
N ASN A 96 -1.99 6.49 4.25
CA ASN A 96 -0.88 6.22 3.34
C ASN A 96 -1.27 5.19 2.26
N CYS A 97 -1.89 4.07 2.62
CA CYS A 97 -2.37 3.08 1.66
C CYS A 97 -3.40 3.66 0.68
N GLN A 98 -4.29 4.52 1.17
CA GLN A 98 -5.26 5.23 0.33
C GLN A 98 -4.59 6.14 -0.70
N ILE A 99 -3.58 6.94 -0.31
CA ILE A 99 -2.89 7.81 -1.28
C ILE A 99 -2.02 7.00 -2.27
N ILE A 100 -1.41 5.90 -1.82
CA ILE A 100 -0.66 4.98 -2.69
C ILE A 100 -1.58 4.44 -3.78
N ARG A 101 -2.76 3.93 -3.41
CA ARG A 101 -3.75 3.42 -4.36
C ARG A 101 -4.18 4.48 -5.36
N VAL A 102 -4.60 5.65 -4.88
CA VAL A 102 -5.10 6.75 -5.74
C VAL A 102 -4.02 7.20 -6.74
N SER A 103 -2.78 7.34 -6.26
CA SER A 103 -1.66 7.78 -7.08
C SER A 103 -1.26 6.74 -8.13
N LEU A 104 -1.10 5.47 -7.73
CA LEU A 104 -0.71 4.38 -8.64
C LEU A 104 -1.79 4.07 -9.67
N GLY A 105 -3.07 4.08 -9.28
CA GLY A 105 -4.21 3.90 -10.20
C GLY A 105 -4.29 4.98 -11.29
N SER A 106 -3.57 6.09 -11.09
CA SER A 106 -3.54 7.24 -12.00
C SER A 106 -2.19 7.45 -12.69
N GLY A 107 -1.26 6.51 -12.53
CA GLY A 107 0.08 6.56 -13.12
C GLY A 107 1.09 7.45 -12.39
N LEU A 108 0.74 8.05 -11.24
CA LEU A 108 1.63 8.88 -10.43
C LEU A 108 2.57 8.02 -9.58
N VAL A 109 3.53 7.36 -10.21
CA VAL A 109 4.43 6.39 -9.54
C VAL A 109 5.55 7.08 -8.75
N ARG A 110 6.11 8.17 -9.27
CA ARG A 110 7.29 8.85 -8.65
C ARG A 110 7.03 9.32 -7.21
N PRO A 111 5.90 9.98 -6.89
CA PRO A 111 5.63 10.46 -5.53
C PRO A 111 5.35 9.33 -4.53
N VAL A 112 4.93 8.16 -5.02
CA VAL A 112 4.55 7.01 -4.19
C VAL A 112 5.77 6.31 -3.61
N LYS A 113 6.87 6.26 -4.35
CA LYS A 113 8.08 5.54 -3.93
C LYS A 113 8.57 5.92 -2.52
N PRO A 114 8.80 7.20 -2.18
CA PRO A 114 9.28 7.57 -0.83
C PRO A 114 8.26 7.24 0.27
N ILE A 115 6.95 7.34 -0.02
CA ILE A 115 5.89 6.99 0.93
C ILE A 115 5.97 5.48 1.23
N LEU A 116 5.99 4.66 0.17
CA LEU A 116 6.06 3.21 0.33
C LEU A 116 7.39 2.76 0.96
N ASP A 117 8.51 3.37 0.59
CA ASP A 117 9.82 3.06 1.16
C ASP A 117 9.85 3.29 2.68
N SER A 118 9.20 4.37 3.15
CA SER A 118 9.03 4.64 4.59
C SER A 118 8.12 3.62 5.28
N LEU A 119 7.03 3.20 4.64
CA LEU A 119 6.13 2.17 5.20
C LEU A 119 6.81 0.81 5.31
N ILE A 120 7.59 0.41 4.29
CA ILE A 120 8.36 -0.85 4.30
C ILE A 120 9.33 -0.90 5.48
N GLN A 121 9.89 0.24 5.89
CA GLN A 121 10.82 0.32 7.03
C GLN A 121 10.11 0.30 8.39
N THR A 122 8.83 0.65 8.44
CA THR A 122 8.11 0.90 9.70
C THR A 122 7.06 -0.16 10.03
N HIS A 123 6.66 -0.97 9.05
CA HIS A 123 5.59 -1.95 9.21
C HIS A 123 6.03 -3.34 8.70
N PRO A 124 5.58 -4.42 9.34
CA PRO A 124 5.78 -5.76 8.80
C PRO A 124 5.04 -5.92 7.47
N VAL A 125 5.60 -6.74 6.58
CA VAL A 125 5.04 -6.99 5.24
C VAL A 125 3.59 -7.50 5.30
N SER A 126 3.27 -8.35 6.27
CA SER A 126 1.93 -8.91 6.45
C SER A 126 0.87 -7.84 6.69
N GLU A 127 1.14 -6.88 7.59
CA GLU A 127 0.24 -5.77 7.90
C GLU A 127 0.12 -4.80 6.72
N LEU A 128 1.26 -4.38 6.15
CA LEU A 128 1.28 -3.41 5.05
C LEU A 128 0.53 -3.95 3.82
N VAL A 129 0.85 -5.19 3.41
CA VAL A 129 0.22 -5.83 2.25
C VAL A 129 -1.27 -6.06 2.50
N GLN A 130 -1.67 -6.45 3.71
CA GLN A 130 -3.09 -6.59 4.04
C GLN A 130 -3.82 -5.24 3.96
N CYS A 131 -3.24 -4.16 4.49
CA CYS A 131 -3.85 -2.84 4.43
C CYS A 131 -3.96 -2.30 2.99
N ILE A 132 -2.91 -2.47 2.18
CA ILE A 132 -2.93 -2.12 0.75
C ILE A 132 -3.98 -2.95 0.00
N THR A 133 -4.07 -4.26 0.28
CA THR A 133 -5.06 -5.14 -0.31
C THR A 133 -6.48 -4.67 -0.02
N LEU A 134 -6.76 -4.28 1.23
CA LEU A 134 -8.06 -3.74 1.63
C LEU A 134 -8.36 -2.41 0.94
N ALA A 135 -7.38 -1.51 0.86
CA ALA A 135 -7.55 -0.23 0.18
C ALA A 135 -7.89 -0.41 -1.31
N CYS A 136 -7.26 -1.39 -1.98
CA CYS A 136 -7.43 -1.65 -3.41
C CYS A 136 -8.56 -2.64 -3.75
N LYS A 137 -9.32 -3.12 -2.76
CA LYS A 137 -10.33 -4.16 -2.98
C LYS A 137 -11.41 -3.67 -3.95
N GLY A 138 -11.64 -4.42 -5.02
CA GLY A 138 -12.65 -4.09 -6.04
C GLY A 138 -12.26 -2.94 -6.96
N THR A 139 -10.99 -2.53 -6.96
CA THR A 139 -10.46 -1.52 -7.90
C THR A 139 -9.61 -2.18 -8.99
N ASP A 140 -9.66 -1.64 -10.20
CA ASP A 140 -8.84 -2.11 -11.33
C ASP A 140 -7.32 -1.92 -11.08
N SER A 141 -6.96 -1.04 -10.14
CA SER A 141 -5.56 -0.78 -9.79
C SER A 141 -4.95 -1.79 -8.83
N GLN A 142 -5.69 -2.82 -8.37
CA GLN A 142 -5.22 -3.77 -7.35
C GLN A 142 -3.96 -4.53 -7.81
N SER A 143 -3.99 -5.14 -9.00
CA SER A 143 -2.85 -5.91 -9.52
C SER A 143 -1.61 -5.01 -9.74
N THR A 144 -1.81 -3.83 -10.32
CA THR A 144 -0.74 -2.84 -10.55
C THR A 144 -0.13 -2.34 -9.24
N THR A 145 -0.96 -2.09 -8.22
CA THR A 145 -0.50 -1.62 -6.91
C THR A 145 0.33 -2.69 -6.21
N LEU A 146 -0.15 -3.94 -6.17
CA LEU A 146 0.61 -5.04 -5.56
C LEU A 146 1.88 -5.38 -6.35
N SER A 147 1.85 -5.28 -7.69
CA SER A 147 3.06 -5.40 -8.53
C SER A 147 4.11 -4.34 -8.18
N PHE A 148 3.67 -3.10 -7.92
CA PHE A 148 4.57 -2.03 -7.51
C PHE A 148 5.20 -2.31 -6.13
N VAL A 149 4.38 -2.78 -5.18
CA VAL A 149 4.84 -3.16 -3.83
C VAL A 149 5.85 -4.31 -3.90
N LEU A 150 5.55 -5.36 -4.66
CA LEU A 150 6.45 -6.48 -4.93
C LEU A 150 7.80 -5.97 -5.42
N GLY A 151 7.81 -5.16 -6.49
CA GLY A 151 9.05 -4.63 -7.06
C GLY A 151 9.83 -3.75 -6.07
N CYS A 152 9.16 -3.05 -5.15
CA CYS A 152 9.83 -2.22 -4.14
C CYS A 152 10.51 -3.06 -3.06
N TYR A 153 9.87 -4.12 -2.54
CA TYR A 153 10.53 -5.08 -1.65
C TYR A 153 11.74 -5.73 -2.34
N SER A 154 11.56 -6.23 -3.57
CA SER A 154 12.63 -6.91 -4.32
C SER A 154 13.84 -6.01 -4.57
N ARG A 155 13.63 -4.75 -4.99
CA ARG A 155 14.73 -3.80 -5.23
C ARG A 155 15.49 -3.40 -3.96
N LYS A 156 14.90 -3.61 -2.78
CA LYS A 156 15.55 -3.42 -1.48
C LYS A 156 16.31 -4.66 -1.00
N GLY A 157 16.34 -5.76 -1.78
CA GLY A 157 16.93 -7.04 -1.37
C GLY A 157 16.06 -7.86 -0.42
N LEU A 158 14.86 -7.37 -0.08
CA LEU A 158 13.91 -8.02 0.82
C LEU A 158 13.12 -9.10 0.05
N PHE A 159 13.82 -10.14 -0.41
CA PHE A 159 13.25 -11.14 -1.32
C PHE A 159 12.24 -12.06 -0.62
N ARG A 160 12.39 -12.31 0.69
CA ARG A 160 11.46 -13.15 1.46
C ARG A 160 10.09 -12.48 1.56
N GLU A 161 10.09 -11.19 1.91
CA GLU A 161 8.91 -10.33 1.92
C GLU A 161 8.34 -10.16 0.51
N GLY A 162 9.20 -10.07 -0.51
CA GLY A 162 8.79 -10.11 -1.91
C GLY A 162 8.02 -11.39 -2.26
N LEU A 163 8.48 -12.56 -1.80
CA LEU A 163 7.77 -13.83 -2.00
C LEU A 163 6.42 -13.85 -1.26
N GLU A 164 6.32 -13.24 -0.08
CA GLU A 164 5.04 -13.09 0.63
C GLU A 164 4.04 -12.23 -0.17
N VAL A 165 4.50 -11.10 -0.74
CA VAL A 165 3.67 -10.26 -1.61
C VAL A 165 3.21 -11.05 -2.84
N PHE A 166 4.13 -11.77 -3.50
CA PHE A 166 3.80 -12.60 -4.66
C PHE A 166 2.78 -13.70 -4.31
N GLY A 167 2.95 -14.38 -3.18
CA GLY A 167 1.99 -15.36 -2.67
C GLY A 167 0.61 -14.76 -2.43
N LYS A 168 0.55 -13.55 -1.84
CA LYS A 168 -0.71 -12.82 -1.66
C LYS A 168 -1.38 -12.48 -3.00
N MET A 169 -0.60 -12.03 -3.99
CA MET A 169 -1.13 -11.75 -5.33
C MET A 169 -1.74 -12.99 -5.97
N ASN A 170 -1.10 -14.15 -5.82
CA ASN A 170 -1.62 -15.42 -6.33
C ASN A 170 -2.98 -15.79 -5.69
N VAL A 171 -3.11 -15.63 -4.36
CA VAL A 171 -4.40 -15.86 -3.66
C VAL A 171 -5.50 -14.93 -4.14
N LEU A 172 -5.14 -13.70 -4.54
CA LEU A 172 -6.08 -12.70 -5.05
C LEU A 172 -6.36 -12.82 -6.56
N GLY A 173 -5.75 -13.79 -7.26
CA GLY A 173 -5.85 -13.91 -8.71
C GLY A 173 -5.20 -12.73 -9.47
N CYS A 174 -4.29 -11.99 -8.83
CA CYS A 174 -3.58 -10.88 -9.44
C CYS A 174 -2.30 -11.37 -10.11
N VAL A 175 -2.15 -11.11 -11.42
CA VAL A 175 -0.92 -11.43 -12.16
C VAL A 175 0.08 -10.28 -12.02
N PRO A 176 1.27 -10.51 -11.40
CA PRO A 176 2.29 -9.48 -11.28
C PRO A 176 2.91 -9.09 -12.61
N SER A 177 3.43 -7.87 -12.70
CA SER A 177 4.18 -7.45 -13.89
C SER A 177 5.51 -8.19 -14.02
N VAL A 178 5.93 -8.47 -15.26
CA VAL A 178 7.24 -9.10 -15.56
C VAL A 178 8.40 -8.32 -14.93
N VAL A 179 8.31 -6.99 -14.88
CA VAL A 179 9.31 -6.12 -14.25
C VAL A 179 9.43 -6.39 -12.75
N ALA A 180 8.30 -6.58 -12.05
CA ALA A 180 8.31 -6.89 -10.62
C ALA A 180 8.83 -8.30 -10.35
N CYS A 181 8.44 -9.29 -11.15
CA CYS A 181 8.96 -10.65 -11.05
C CYS A 181 10.46 -10.71 -11.36
N ASN A 182 10.93 -10.01 -12.39
CA ASN A 182 12.35 -9.93 -12.71
C ASN A 182 13.16 -9.29 -11.57
N ALA A 183 12.62 -8.26 -10.92
CA ALA A 183 13.25 -7.68 -9.74
C ALA A 183 13.38 -8.70 -8.60
N LEU A 184 12.33 -9.51 -8.35
CA LEU A 184 12.36 -10.55 -7.33
C LEU A 184 13.34 -11.68 -7.70
N LEU A 185 13.29 -12.16 -8.93
CA LEU A 185 14.17 -13.22 -9.43
C LEU A 185 15.65 -12.81 -9.29
N ASN A 186 15.98 -11.58 -9.68
CA ASN A 186 17.31 -11.01 -9.52
C ASN A 186 17.72 -10.86 -8.04
N ALA A 187 16.80 -10.45 -7.15
CA ALA A 187 17.09 -10.36 -5.72
C ALA A 187 17.42 -11.74 -5.12
N ILE A 188 16.63 -12.78 -5.43
CA ILE A 188 16.88 -14.15 -4.97
C ILE A 188 18.24 -14.67 -5.49
N GLN A 189 18.53 -14.44 -6.77
CA GLN A 189 19.78 -14.89 -7.40
C GLN A 189 21.04 -14.16 -6.88
N ARG A 190 20.91 -12.91 -6.40
CA ARG A 190 22.00 -12.15 -5.77
C ARG A 190 22.33 -12.65 -4.37
N GLU A 191 21.32 -13.09 -3.62
CA GLU A 191 21.48 -13.76 -2.32
C GLU A 191 21.96 -15.22 -2.45
N ASN A 192 22.32 -15.65 -3.66
CA ASN A 192 22.82 -16.98 -3.98
C ASN A 192 21.84 -18.13 -3.66
N GLU A 193 20.54 -17.82 -3.54
CA GLU A 193 19.47 -18.80 -3.33
C GLU A 193 19.04 -19.43 -4.66
N ILE A 194 19.98 -20.06 -5.37
CA ILE A 194 19.84 -20.45 -6.80
C ILE A 194 18.71 -21.44 -7.05
N ARG A 195 18.52 -22.43 -6.15
CA ARG A 195 17.40 -23.38 -6.25
C ARG A 195 16.06 -22.68 -6.10
N LEU A 196 15.95 -21.75 -5.14
CA LEU A 196 14.75 -20.95 -4.94
C LEU A 196 14.48 -20.03 -6.14
N ALA A 197 15.52 -19.43 -6.73
CA ALA A 197 15.38 -18.60 -7.93
C ALA A 197 14.81 -19.42 -9.11
N TRP A 198 15.30 -20.65 -9.30
CA TRP A 198 14.76 -21.55 -10.33
C TRP A 198 13.30 -21.94 -10.08
N CYS A 199 12.96 -22.30 -8.84
CA CYS A 199 11.57 -22.57 -8.46
C CYS A 199 10.67 -21.35 -8.68
N PHE A 200 11.13 -20.16 -8.31
CA PHE A 200 10.39 -18.92 -8.50
C PHE A 200 10.17 -18.59 -9.98
N TYR A 201 11.16 -18.82 -10.84
CA TYR A 201 10.98 -18.70 -12.28
C TYR A 201 9.86 -19.61 -12.82
N GLY A 202 9.80 -20.86 -12.35
CA GLY A 202 8.69 -21.76 -12.68
C GLY A 202 7.32 -21.22 -12.21
N LEU A 203 7.25 -20.66 -10.99
CA LEU A 203 6.04 -20.03 -10.47
C LEU A 203 5.60 -18.81 -11.28
N MET A 204 6.56 -18.01 -11.75
CA MET A 204 6.31 -16.85 -12.61
C MET A 204 5.57 -17.27 -13.88
N ILE A 205 6.08 -18.28 -14.60
CA ILE A 205 5.45 -18.82 -15.82
C ILE A 205 4.07 -19.40 -15.50
N ARG A 206 3.97 -20.21 -14.43
CA ARG A 206 2.71 -20.86 -14.05
C ARG A 206 1.60 -19.85 -13.74
N ASN A 207 1.96 -18.68 -13.20
CA ASN A 207 1.02 -17.60 -12.90
C ASN A 207 0.74 -16.69 -14.12
N GLY A 208 1.15 -17.09 -15.33
CA GLY A 208 0.84 -16.38 -16.57
C GLY A 208 1.74 -15.18 -16.86
N VAL A 209 2.85 -15.02 -16.15
CA VAL A 209 3.81 -13.95 -16.42
C VAL A 209 4.74 -14.38 -17.55
N LEU A 210 4.68 -13.66 -18.68
CA LEU A 210 5.49 -13.94 -19.85
C LEU A 210 6.95 -13.44 -19.65
N PRO A 211 7.96 -14.33 -19.76
CA PRO A 211 9.37 -13.94 -19.72
C PRO A 211 9.75 -12.92 -20.81
N ASP A 212 10.54 -11.91 -20.44
CA ASP A 212 11.13 -10.96 -21.39
C ASP A 212 12.64 -11.20 -21.59
N ARG A 213 13.30 -10.40 -22.43
CA ARG A 213 14.75 -10.48 -22.68
C ARG A 213 15.55 -10.43 -21.37
N PHE A 214 15.13 -9.63 -20.41
CA PHE A 214 15.82 -9.49 -19.14
C PHE A 214 15.61 -10.74 -18.27
N THR A 215 14.42 -11.33 -18.28
CA THR A 215 14.15 -12.62 -17.65
C THR A 215 15.10 -13.69 -18.14
N TRP A 216 15.24 -13.84 -19.47
CA TRP A 216 16.16 -14.84 -20.05
C TRP A 216 17.62 -14.61 -19.65
N SER A 217 18.02 -13.35 -19.51
CA SER A 217 19.36 -12.99 -19.03
C SER A 217 19.58 -13.45 -17.57
N LEU A 218 18.58 -13.27 -16.70
CA LEU A 218 18.62 -13.77 -15.32
C LEU A 218 18.62 -15.29 -15.25
N VAL A 219 17.78 -15.94 -16.06
CA VAL A 219 17.68 -17.41 -16.13
C VAL A 219 19.00 -18.04 -16.56
N ALA A 220 19.68 -17.46 -17.56
CA ALA A 220 21.00 -17.92 -17.98
C ALA A 220 22.02 -17.85 -16.82
N GLN A 221 22.03 -16.76 -16.05
CA GLN A 221 22.90 -16.63 -14.87
C GLN A 221 22.58 -17.66 -13.78
N ILE A 222 21.29 -17.94 -13.54
CA ILE A 222 20.84 -18.96 -12.58
C ILE A 222 21.32 -20.35 -13.01
N LEU A 223 21.17 -20.68 -14.29
CA LEU A 223 21.59 -21.98 -14.85
C LEU A 223 23.11 -22.16 -14.77
N CYS A 224 23.91 -21.15 -15.13
CA CYS A 224 25.36 -21.22 -14.98
C CYS A 224 25.78 -21.46 -13.53
N LYS A 225 25.18 -20.74 -12.58
CA LYS A 225 25.46 -20.95 -11.15
C LYS A 225 25.02 -22.33 -10.65
N MET A 226 23.91 -22.86 -11.18
CA MET A 226 23.44 -24.20 -10.83
C MET A 226 24.38 -25.31 -11.34
N GLY A 227 24.94 -25.14 -12.56
CA GLY A 227 25.97 -26.03 -13.10
C GLY A 227 27.20 -26.09 -12.20
N ASN A 228 27.73 -24.94 -11.81
CA ASN A 228 28.87 -24.85 -10.89
C ASN A 228 28.58 -25.49 -9.52
N LEU A 229 27.35 -25.32 -8.99
CA LEU A 229 26.94 -25.96 -7.74
C LEU A 229 26.91 -27.48 -7.87
N LYS A 230 26.46 -28.00 -9.00
CA LYS A 230 26.43 -29.44 -9.26
C LYS A 230 27.85 -30.00 -9.39
N GLU A 231 28.70 -29.38 -10.21
CA GLU A 231 30.11 -29.77 -10.37
C GLU A 231 30.87 -29.74 -9.03
N PHE A 232 30.64 -28.71 -8.21
CA PHE A 232 31.20 -28.65 -6.87
C PHE A 232 30.72 -29.83 -6.02
N LEU A 233 29.43 -30.11 -5.96
CA LEU A 233 28.94 -31.24 -5.15
C LEU A 233 29.45 -32.59 -5.66
N ASP A 234 29.55 -32.76 -6.98
CA ASP A 234 30.08 -33.98 -7.61
C ASP A 234 31.59 -34.18 -7.34
N PHE A 235 32.36 -33.11 -7.07
CA PHE A 235 33.78 -33.20 -6.69
C PHE A 235 33.99 -33.58 -5.21
N TRP A 236 32.99 -33.37 -4.35
CA TRP A 236 33.09 -33.57 -2.91
C TRP A 236 32.44 -34.87 -2.41
N ILE A 237 31.90 -35.69 -3.32
CA ILE A 237 31.36 -37.04 -3.08
C ILE A 237 32.36 -38.06 -3.64
#